data_AF-A0A7L0VJC5-F1
#
_entry.id   AF-A0A7L0VJC5-F1
#
_cell.length_a   1.000
_cell.length_b   1.000
_cell.length_c   1.000
_cell.angle_alpha   90.00
_cell.angle_beta   90.00
_cell.angle_gamma   90.00
#
_symmetry.space_group_name_H-M   'P 1'
#
loop_
_entity.id
_entity.type
_entity.pdbx_description
1 polymer ?
#
loop_
_entity_poly.entity_id
_entity_poly.type
_entity_poly.pdbx_seq_one_letter_code
_entity_poly.pdbx_strand_id
1 'polypeptide(L)'
;RCENLVDVYFQLQQQVMAASTELGPELLPRLLERFNEVLSSLVKSSFLVEKQPPQVLKTQTKFQASVRFLLGPRLLKAAPKPYVVRADMVTEKQARELELSNYSNTLSESTGEILHNMVALETNPTSGNCCANFKNVLLKKIKRCERKGSESVTEEKCAVLFSTNVTLTPSNVSIHLQVLSLPIVVIVHGNQDNNAKATVLWDNAFSDIDRVPFAVAERVPWDKMCDTLNLKFMAEVQTTKGLLKEHYFFLAQKIFNDHSASPEDFQSRHISWAQFNKEILPGRGFTFWQWFDGVLDLTKRCLKSYWSDRLIMGFISKQYVCKLLSMQPDGTFLLRFSDSEIGGITIAYVIRGKDGSSQVENIQPFSAKDLSIRSLGDRIRDLEQLRNLYPNIPKDQAFGSHYNSE
;
A
#
# COMPACT_ATOMS: atom_id res chain seq x y z
N ARG A 1 7.88 9.02 27.04
CA ARG A 1 7.91 10.03 25.95
C ARG A 1 9.36 10.35 25.64
N CYS A 2 9.74 10.56 24.38
CA CYS A 2 11.12 10.89 24.00
C CYS A 2 11.66 12.15 24.71
N GLU A 3 10.79 13.10 25.03
CA GLU A 3 11.13 14.31 25.80
C GLU A 3 11.83 14.00 27.13
N ASN A 4 11.42 12.94 27.84
CA ASN A 4 12.03 12.58 29.11
C ASN A 4 13.49 12.14 28.95
N LEU A 5 13.84 11.55 27.80
CA LEU A 5 15.23 11.15 27.51
C LEU A 5 16.13 12.39 27.35
N VAL A 6 15.59 13.46 26.78
CA VAL A 6 16.31 14.73 26.64
C VAL A 6 16.48 15.42 28.00
N ASP A 7 15.46 15.37 28.86
CA ASP A 7 15.56 15.91 30.22
C ASP A 7 16.65 15.17 31.02
N VAL A 8 16.67 13.83 30.96
CA VAL A 8 17.72 12.99 31.59
C VAL A 8 19.10 13.28 30.98
N TYR A 9 19.18 13.45 29.67
CA TYR A 9 20.42 13.82 28.98
C TYR A 9 21.02 15.12 29.53
N PHE A 10 20.22 16.18 29.65
CA PHE A 10 20.72 17.46 30.15
C PHE A 10 21.11 17.40 31.62
N GLN A 11 20.41 16.63 32.44
CA GLN A 11 20.79 16.39 33.84
C GLN A 11 22.15 15.67 33.93
N LEU A 12 22.35 14.61 33.16
CA LEU A 12 23.62 13.89 33.11
C LEU A 12 24.76 14.77 32.61
N GLN A 13 24.51 15.57 31.56
CA GLN A 13 25.50 16.51 31.04
C GLN A 13 25.91 17.54 32.11
N GLN A 14 24.94 18.08 32.88
CA GLN A 14 25.25 19.00 33.98
C GLN A 14 26.06 18.35 35.09
N GLN A 15 25.75 17.11 35.48
CA GLN A 15 26.52 16.37 36.48
C GLN A 15 27.96 16.12 36.04
N VAL A 16 28.17 15.75 34.77
CA VAL A 16 29.51 15.55 34.21
C VAL A 16 30.32 16.85 34.16
N MET A 17 29.67 17.97 33.82
CA MET A 17 30.33 19.28 33.86
C MET A 17 30.68 19.69 35.30
N ALA A 18 29.83 19.38 36.28
CA ALA A 18 30.10 19.66 37.69
C ALA A 18 31.28 18.84 38.24
N ALA A 19 31.47 17.60 37.77
CA ALA A 19 32.59 16.73 38.14
C ALA A 19 33.83 16.90 37.24
N SER A 20 33.87 17.95 36.40
CA SER A 20 34.92 18.13 35.37
C SER A 20 36.35 18.13 35.93
N THR A 21 36.57 18.68 37.12
CA THR A 21 37.88 18.70 37.79
C THR A 21 38.31 17.33 38.31
N GLU A 22 37.36 16.45 38.65
CA GLU A 22 37.62 15.11 39.18
C GLU A 22 37.82 14.06 38.07
N LEU A 23 37.15 14.25 36.94
CA LEU A 23 37.18 13.33 35.80
C LEU A 23 38.53 13.34 35.05
N GLY A 24 39.34 14.38 35.23
CA GLY A 24 40.64 14.52 34.58
C GLY A 24 40.56 14.79 33.06
N PRO A 25 41.72 15.05 32.42
CA PRO A 25 41.78 15.57 31.05
C PRO A 25 41.48 14.51 29.96
N GLU A 26 41.53 13.22 30.27
CA GLU A 26 41.28 12.15 29.28
C GLU A 26 39.81 11.69 29.24
N LEU A 27 39.15 11.59 30.39
CA LEU A 27 37.80 11.02 30.48
C LEU A 27 36.72 12.03 30.11
N LEU A 28 36.89 13.30 30.51
CA LEU A 28 35.91 14.35 30.26
C LEU A 28 35.66 14.58 28.76
N PRO A 29 36.68 14.72 27.88
CA PRO A 29 36.45 14.88 26.45
C PRO A 29 35.72 13.69 25.82
N ARG A 30 36.09 12.45 26.21
CA ARG A 30 35.46 11.21 25.69
C ARG A 30 33.99 11.10 26.09
N LEU A 31 33.66 11.52 27.32
CA LEU A 31 32.26 11.57 27.76
C LEU A 31 31.49 12.61 26.95
N LEU A 32 32.02 13.83 26.80
CA LEU A 32 31.37 14.89 26.04
C LEU A 32 31.15 14.52 24.57
N GLU A 33 32.12 13.85 23.94
CA GLU A 33 31.98 13.30 22.59
C GLU A 33 30.81 12.32 22.51
N ARG A 34 30.75 11.35 23.43
CA ARG A 34 29.66 10.37 23.49
C ARG A 34 28.30 11.01 23.77
N PHE A 35 28.23 12.05 24.62
CA PHE A 35 27.01 12.82 24.84
C PHE A 35 26.55 13.47 23.53
N ASN A 36 27.45 14.14 22.81
CA ASN A 36 27.12 14.79 21.54
C ASN A 36 26.65 13.79 20.48
N GLU A 37 27.27 12.61 20.38
CA GLU A 37 26.84 11.53 19.49
C GLU A 37 25.43 11.04 19.81
N VAL A 38 25.16 10.75 21.09
CA VAL A 38 23.85 10.27 21.55
C VAL A 38 22.77 11.33 21.33
N LEU A 39 23.05 12.61 21.65
CA LEU A 39 22.11 13.70 21.40
C LEU A 39 21.84 13.86 19.91
N SER A 40 22.88 13.85 19.08
CA SER A 40 22.76 13.97 17.62
C SER A 40 21.92 12.84 17.04
N SER A 41 22.18 11.59 17.45
CA SER A 41 21.39 10.42 17.04
C SER A 41 19.93 10.56 17.49
N LEU A 42 19.69 10.84 18.78
CA LEU A 42 18.35 10.99 19.34
C LEU A 42 17.55 12.09 18.64
N VAL A 43 18.19 13.23 18.37
CA VAL A 43 17.55 14.37 17.68
C VAL A 43 17.20 14.02 16.25
N LYS A 44 18.13 13.45 15.48
CA LYS A 44 17.90 13.04 14.09
C LYS A 44 16.79 11.99 13.98
N SER A 45 16.82 10.94 14.80
CA SER A 45 15.82 9.86 14.80
C SER A 45 14.43 10.28 15.29
N SER A 46 14.31 11.47 15.89
CA SER A 46 13.04 12.01 16.38
C SER A 46 12.29 12.89 15.37
N PHE A 47 12.85 13.08 14.17
CA PHE A 47 12.22 13.80 13.07
C PHE A 47 11.61 12.80 12.09
N LEU A 48 10.28 12.73 12.06
CA LEU A 48 9.53 11.65 11.43
C LEU A 48 8.46 12.19 10.47
N VAL A 49 8.11 11.41 9.45
CA VAL A 49 6.92 11.68 8.63
C VAL A 49 5.70 11.13 9.36
N GLU A 50 4.82 12.02 9.83
CA GLU A 50 3.61 11.66 10.58
C GLU A 50 2.45 11.34 9.63
N LYS A 51 2.26 12.17 8.59
CA LYS A 51 1.33 11.90 7.50
C LYS A 51 2.12 11.72 6.21
N GLN A 52 2.18 10.48 5.73
CA GLN A 52 2.83 10.15 4.47
C GLN A 52 2.13 10.81 3.28
N PRO A 53 2.88 11.25 2.25
CA PRO A 53 2.29 11.60 0.96
C PRO A 53 1.61 10.36 0.33
N PRO A 54 0.67 10.55 -0.62
CA PRO A 54 0.13 9.45 -1.40
C PRO A 54 1.25 8.70 -2.13
N GLN A 55 1.33 7.38 -1.94
CA GLN A 55 2.40 6.56 -2.54
C GLN A 55 2.21 6.32 -4.04
N VAL A 56 1.02 6.57 -4.60
CA VAL A 56 0.84 6.76 -6.03
C VAL A 56 0.45 8.21 -6.26
N LEU A 57 1.36 8.99 -6.84
CA LEU A 57 1.22 10.44 -6.95
C LEU A 57 1.13 10.85 -8.42
N LYS A 58 0.01 11.47 -8.80
CA LYS A 58 -0.14 12.03 -10.15
C LYS A 58 0.46 13.43 -10.24
N THR A 59 1.24 13.70 -11.29
CA THR A 59 1.69 15.07 -11.60
C THR A 59 0.52 16.04 -11.75
N GLN A 60 0.73 17.32 -11.47
CA GLN A 60 -0.30 18.37 -11.50
C GLN A 60 -1.46 18.14 -10.51
N THR A 61 -1.29 17.24 -9.53
CA THR A 61 -2.27 16.99 -8.47
C THR A 61 -1.71 17.46 -7.13
N LYS A 62 -2.53 18.17 -6.36
CA LYS A 62 -2.16 18.60 -5.01
C LYS A 62 -2.16 17.39 -4.06
N PHE A 63 -1.21 17.36 -3.14
CA PHE A 63 -1.15 16.36 -2.09
C PHE A 63 -0.83 16.99 -0.73
N GLN A 64 -1.00 16.18 0.31
CA GLN A 64 -0.74 16.55 1.68
C GLN A 64 0.28 15.62 2.31
N ALA A 65 1.10 16.16 3.20
CA ALA A 65 2.00 15.41 4.06
C ALA A 65 2.24 16.19 5.36
N SER A 66 2.76 15.55 6.40
CA SER A 66 3.25 16.24 7.58
C SER A 66 4.47 15.55 8.14
N VAL A 67 5.37 16.36 8.68
CA VAL A 67 6.48 15.88 9.52
C VAL A 67 6.29 16.35 10.95
N ARG A 68 6.80 15.55 11.87
CA ARG A 68 6.74 15.78 13.30
C ARG A 68 8.14 15.68 13.88
N PHE A 69 8.49 16.65 14.72
CA PHE A 69 9.71 16.62 15.51
C PHE A 69 9.36 16.34 16.97
N LEU A 70 9.59 15.11 17.43
CA LEU A 70 9.14 14.67 18.76
C LEU A 70 9.81 15.43 19.90
N LEU A 71 11.03 15.93 19.68
CA LEU A 71 11.78 16.70 20.68
C LEU A 71 11.64 18.21 20.50
N GLY A 72 10.95 18.65 19.44
CA GLY A 72 10.71 20.06 19.14
C GLY A 72 10.11 20.88 20.29
N PRO A 73 9.11 20.38 21.04
CA PRO A 73 8.52 21.11 22.15
C PRO A 73 9.51 21.45 23.27
N ARG A 74 10.56 20.64 23.43
CA ARG A 74 11.63 20.86 24.42
C ARG A 74 12.79 21.66 23.84
N LEU A 75 13.31 21.22 22.70
CA LEU A 75 14.56 21.74 22.15
C LEU A 75 14.42 23.07 21.40
N LEU A 76 13.20 23.39 20.91
CA LEU A 76 12.92 24.59 20.13
C LEU A 76 12.08 25.62 20.90
N LYS A 77 11.82 25.40 22.20
CA LYS A 77 10.96 26.27 23.02
C LYS A 77 11.44 27.73 23.08
N ALA A 78 12.75 27.93 23.09
CA ALA A 78 13.37 29.26 23.16
C ALA A 78 13.73 29.82 21.77
N ALA A 79 13.33 29.16 20.68
CA ALA A 79 13.64 29.62 19.33
C ALA A 79 12.91 30.95 19.03
N PRO A 80 13.61 31.99 18.54
CA PRO A 80 13.01 33.30 18.31
C PRO A 80 12.03 33.31 17.13
N LYS A 81 12.17 32.38 16.18
CA LYS A 81 11.30 32.19 15.02
C LYS A 81 11.12 30.70 14.74
N PRO A 82 9.97 30.29 14.18
CA PRO A 82 9.79 28.93 13.69
C PRO A 82 10.83 28.60 12.60
N TYR A 83 11.39 27.40 12.67
CA TYR A 83 12.22 26.87 11.60
C TYR A 83 11.35 26.53 10.39
N VAL A 84 11.94 26.52 9.19
CA VAL A 84 11.22 26.17 7.97
C VAL A 84 11.67 24.77 7.51
N VAL A 85 10.71 23.88 7.29
CA VAL A 85 10.92 22.58 6.67
C VAL A 85 10.71 22.71 5.18
N ARG A 86 11.67 22.21 4.42
CA ARG A 86 11.61 22.11 2.96
C ARG A 86 11.29 20.67 2.55
N ALA A 87 10.50 20.52 1.51
CA ALA A 87 10.19 19.24 0.86
C ALA A 87 10.80 19.23 -0.54
N ASP A 88 11.61 18.22 -0.86
CA ASP A 88 12.19 18.04 -2.20
C ASP A 88 11.91 16.62 -2.70
N MET A 89 11.75 16.47 -4.01
CA MET A 89 11.61 15.14 -4.62
C MET A 89 12.99 14.54 -4.89
N VAL A 90 13.19 13.29 -4.47
CA VAL A 90 14.43 12.53 -4.70
C VAL A 90 14.14 11.20 -5.39
N THR A 91 15.06 10.78 -6.26
CA THR A 91 15.05 9.43 -6.86
C THR A 91 15.49 8.38 -5.86
N GLU A 92 15.23 7.11 -6.16
CA GLU A 92 15.84 5.98 -5.47
C GLU A 92 17.37 6.08 -5.41
N LYS A 93 18.04 6.40 -6.52
CA LYS A 93 19.50 6.55 -6.56
C LYS A 93 19.99 7.61 -5.57
N GLN A 94 19.36 8.79 -5.57
CA GLN A 94 19.72 9.87 -4.65
C GLN A 94 19.41 9.51 -3.19
N ALA A 95 18.31 8.81 -2.91
CA ALA A 95 18.01 8.34 -1.57
C ALA A 95 19.10 7.40 -1.03
N ARG A 96 19.64 6.52 -1.87
CA ARG A 96 20.77 5.64 -1.52
C ARG A 96 22.07 6.42 -1.30
N GLU A 97 22.36 7.41 -2.14
CA GLU A 97 23.54 8.29 -1.97
C GLU A 97 23.45 9.14 -0.68
N LEU A 98 22.25 9.58 -0.30
CA LEU A 98 22.01 10.29 0.96
C LEU A 98 22.28 9.39 2.17
N GLU A 99 21.82 8.13 2.13
CA GLU A 99 22.10 7.17 3.21
C GLU A 99 23.60 6.88 3.33
N LEU A 100 24.29 6.60 2.21
CA LEU A 100 25.73 6.32 2.19
C LEU A 100 26.59 7.48 2.69
N SER A 101 26.14 8.71 2.49
CA SER A 101 26.82 9.91 2.99
C SER A 101 26.45 10.26 4.44
N ASN A 102 25.78 9.37 5.18
CA ASN A 102 25.23 9.67 6.51
C ASN A 102 24.44 10.98 6.53
N TYR A 103 23.72 11.25 5.44
CA TYR A 103 22.89 12.43 5.31
C TYR A 103 23.68 13.76 5.41
N SER A 104 24.97 13.76 5.04
CA SER A 104 25.83 14.95 5.06
C SER A 104 25.85 15.74 3.74
N ASN A 105 25.48 15.12 2.63
CA ASN A 105 25.53 15.75 1.32
C ASN A 105 24.27 16.56 1.01
N THR A 106 24.46 17.77 0.48
CA THR A 106 23.41 18.55 -0.18
C THR A 106 23.12 17.95 -1.55
N LEU A 107 21.83 17.78 -1.87
CA LEU A 107 21.38 17.33 -3.20
C LEU A 107 21.91 18.29 -4.28
N SER A 108 22.67 17.76 -5.24
CA SER A 108 23.25 18.55 -6.34
C SER A 108 22.22 18.92 -7.42
N GLU A 109 21.17 18.10 -7.61
CA GLU A 109 20.12 18.34 -8.60
C GLU A 109 18.72 17.98 -8.07
N SER A 110 17.75 18.85 -8.37
CA SER A 110 16.32 18.59 -8.13
C SER A 110 15.74 17.65 -9.19
N THR A 111 15.21 16.52 -8.75
CA THR A 111 14.52 15.53 -9.60
C THR A 111 13.11 15.95 -9.95
N GLY A 112 12.44 16.73 -9.09
CA GLY A 112 11.06 17.14 -9.31
C GLY A 112 10.80 18.57 -8.88
N GLU A 113 10.01 19.29 -9.68
CA GLU A 113 9.57 20.65 -9.38
C GLU A 113 8.33 20.56 -8.47
N ILE A 114 8.52 20.85 -7.18
CA ILE A 114 7.46 20.92 -6.18
C ILE A 114 7.14 22.38 -5.85
N LEU A 115 5.86 22.77 -5.96
CA LEU A 115 5.37 24.08 -5.50
C LEU A 115 4.80 23.98 -4.08
N HIS A 116 4.87 25.09 -3.34
CA HIS A 116 4.48 25.19 -1.91
C HIS A 116 5.22 24.17 -1.03
N ASN A 117 6.52 24.05 -1.26
CA ASN A 117 7.37 23.03 -0.67
C ASN A 117 8.10 23.49 0.61
N MET A 118 7.73 24.65 1.18
CA MET A 118 8.30 25.17 2.42
C MET A 118 7.17 25.48 3.41
N VAL A 119 7.30 24.97 4.63
CA VAL A 119 6.31 25.13 5.71
C VAL A 119 7.01 25.35 7.04
N ALA A 120 6.48 26.22 7.89
CA ALA A 120 7.00 26.44 9.23
C ALA A 120 6.80 25.20 10.13
N LEU A 121 7.82 24.88 10.92
CA LEU A 121 7.79 23.89 11.98
C LEU A 121 7.25 24.56 13.24
N GLU A 122 5.99 24.29 13.56
CA GLU A 122 5.27 24.98 14.63
C GLU A 122 4.91 24.01 15.76
N THR A 123 5.03 24.49 17.01
CA THR A 123 4.62 23.76 18.19
C THR A 123 3.23 24.19 18.62
N ASN A 124 2.28 23.28 18.58
CA ASN A 124 0.95 23.52 19.10
C ASN A 124 1.00 23.51 20.64
N PRO A 125 0.64 24.62 21.33
CA PRO A 125 0.76 24.73 22.78
C PRO A 125 -0.25 23.84 23.53
N THR A 126 -1.38 23.49 22.92
CA THR A 126 -2.43 22.67 23.54
C THR A 126 -2.09 21.18 23.46
N SER A 127 -1.64 20.70 22.30
CA SER A 127 -1.33 19.28 22.11
C SER A 127 0.13 18.92 22.42
N GLY A 128 1.02 19.92 22.48
CA GLY A 128 2.46 19.70 22.60
C GLY A 128 3.09 19.09 21.34
N ASN A 129 2.41 19.10 20.20
CA ASN A 129 2.96 18.54 18.96
C ASN A 129 3.74 19.62 18.19
N CYS A 130 4.99 19.32 17.83
CA CYS A 130 5.80 20.16 16.94
C CYS A 130 5.80 19.57 15.53
N CYS A 131 5.07 20.19 14.60
CA CYS A 131 4.84 19.65 13.26
C CYS A 131 4.96 20.72 12.16
N ALA A 132 5.34 20.30 10.96
CA ALA A 132 5.19 21.09 9.74
C ALA A 132 4.15 20.42 8.84
N ASN A 133 3.04 21.12 8.59
CA ASN A 133 1.87 20.58 7.90
C ASN A 133 1.79 21.08 6.46
N PHE A 134 2.14 20.22 5.52
CA PHE A 134 2.09 20.51 4.10
C PHE A 134 0.69 20.24 3.54
N LYS A 135 -0.12 21.28 3.37
CA LYS A 135 -1.55 21.16 3.00
C LYS A 135 -1.84 21.21 1.49
N ASN A 136 -0.97 21.85 0.71
CA ASN A 136 -1.24 22.21 -0.70
C ASN A 136 -0.02 22.00 -1.60
N VAL A 137 0.76 20.95 -1.35
CA VAL A 137 1.98 20.65 -2.12
C VAL A 137 1.57 20.21 -3.52
N LEU A 138 2.26 20.70 -4.55
CA LEU A 138 1.97 20.35 -5.93
C LEU A 138 3.24 19.86 -6.63
N LEU A 139 3.23 18.61 -7.09
CA LEU A 139 4.28 18.11 -7.97
C LEU A 139 3.95 18.51 -9.42
N LYS A 140 4.68 19.50 -9.95
CA LYS A 140 4.43 20.04 -11.29
C LYS A 140 5.14 19.25 -12.38
N LYS A 141 6.40 18.88 -12.15
CA LYS A 141 7.24 18.13 -13.10
C LYS A 141 8.11 17.12 -12.36
N ILE A 142 8.45 16.04 -13.05
CA ILE A 142 9.37 15.01 -12.57
C ILE A 142 10.35 14.67 -13.70
N LYS A 143 11.65 14.66 -13.39
CA LYS A 143 12.70 14.10 -14.25
C LYS A 143 12.74 12.60 -14.00
N ARG A 144 12.74 11.83 -15.09
CA ARG A 144 12.81 10.37 -15.06
C ARG A 144 14.26 9.92 -15.15
N CYS A 145 14.59 8.84 -14.47
CA CYS A 145 15.90 8.20 -14.64
C CYS A 145 15.96 7.49 -16.00
N GLU A 146 17.17 7.30 -16.52
CA GLU A 146 17.37 6.38 -17.63
C GLU A 146 17.09 4.95 -17.16
N ARG A 147 16.18 4.27 -17.85
CA ARG A 147 15.74 2.91 -17.53
C ARG A 147 16.64 1.89 -18.20
N LYS A 148 16.84 0.73 -17.57
CA LYS A 148 17.58 -0.38 -18.16
C LYS A 148 16.61 -1.50 -18.56
N GLY A 149 16.79 -2.04 -19.77
CA GLY A 149 16.03 -3.21 -20.23
C GLY A 149 14.51 -2.96 -20.32
N SER A 150 13.73 -3.84 -19.66
CA SER A 150 12.26 -3.88 -19.72
C SER A 150 11.54 -3.17 -18.56
N GLU A 151 12.25 -2.35 -17.77
CA GLU A 151 11.67 -1.64 -16.64
C GLU A 151 10.59 -0.63 -17.06
N SER A 152 9.42 -0.72 -16.41
CA SER A 152 8.33 0.23 -16.62
C SER A 152 8.52 1.51 -15.82
N VAL A 153 8.01 2.64 -16.34
CA VAL A 153 7.99 3.93 -15.60
C VAL A 153 7.19 3.86 -14.29
N THR A 154 6.30 2.87 -14.16
CA THR A 154 5.49 2.61 -12.97
C THR A 154 6.22 1.77 -11.92
N GLU A 155 7.44 1.35 -12.20
CA GLU A 155 8.34 0.67 -11.25
C GLU A 155 9.35 1.64 -10.64
N GLU A 156 9.52 2.83 -11.24
CA GLU A 156 10.42 3.86 -10.71
C GLU A 156 9.92 4.42 -9.39
N LYS A 157 10.70 4.20 -8.33
CA LYS A 157 10.42 4.69 -6.98
C LYS A 157 11.14 6.01 -6.73
N CYS A 158 10.44 6.92 -6.10
CA CYS A 158 10.93 8.20 -5.62
C CYS A 158 10.48 8.40 -4.18
N ALA A 159 10.95 9.45 -3.52
CA ALA A 159 10.40 9.89 -2.25
C ALA A 159 10.42 11.41 -2.14
N VAL A 160 9.57 11.93 -1.25
CA VAL A 160 9.73 13.28 -0.73
C VAL A 160 10.71 13.23 0.43
N LEU A 161 11.79 13.99 0.31
CA LEU A 161 12.75 14.29 1.37
C LEU A 161 12.31 15.56 2.09
N PHE A 162 12.11 15.47 3.40
CA PHE A 162 11.86 16.64 4.24
C PHE A 162 13.15 17.02 4.96
N SER A 163 13.54 18.29 4.92
CA SER A 163 14.79 18.74 5.54
C SER A 163 14.64 20.11 6.20
N THR A 164 15.41 20.33 7.27
CA THR A 164 15.51 21.62 7.97
C THR A 164 16.82 21.70 8.76
N ASN A 165 17.29 22.91 9.06
CA ASN A 165 18.42 23.15 9.94
C ASN A 165 17.91 23.77 11.22
N VAL A 166 18.09 23.08 12.35
CA VAL A 166 17.66 23.57 13.66
C VAL A 166 18.86 23.85 14.55
N THR A 167 18.82 24.95 15.28
CA THR A 167 19.75 25.23 16.38
C THR A 167 19.11 24.80 17.68
N LEU A 168 19.76 23.85 18.37
CA LEU A 168 19.30 23.33 19.64
C LEU A 168 19.61 24.32 20.77
N THR A 169 18.61 24.57 21.61
CA THR A 169 18.80 25.33 22.86
C THR A 169 18.83 24.35 24.04
N PRO A 170 19.73 24.50 25.03
CA PRO A 170 20.65 25.62 25.28
C PRO A 170 22.08 25.47 24.70
N SER A 171 22.41 24.34 24.05
CA SER A 171 23.78 24.03 23.61
C SER A 171 24.26 24.81 22.38
N ASN A 172 23.38 25.57 21.70
CA ASN A 172 23.66 26.30 20.46
C ASN A 172 24.26 25.44 19.33
N VAL A 173 24.02 24.13 19.36
CA VAL A 173 24.46 23.19 18.32
C VAL A 173 23.48 23.23 17.16
N SER A 174 23.98 23.49 15.95
CA SER A 174 23.19 23.38 14.73
C SER A 174 23.17 21.93 14.24
N ILE A 175 21.98 21.38 14.02
CA ILE A 175 21.77 20.03 13.50
C ILE A 175 20.92 20.11 12.25
N HIS A 176 21.41 19.48 11.18
CA HIS A 176 20.62 19.20 9.99
C HIS A 176 19.69 18.01 10.26
N LEU A 177 18.39 18.27 10.21
CA LEU A 177 17.35 17.25 10.29
C LEU A 177 16.86 16.93 8.90
N GLN A 178 16.77 15.63 8.59
CA GLN A 178 16.12 15.18 7.38
C GLN A 178 15.47 13.81 7.55
N VAL A 179 14.39 13.58 6.81
CA VAL A 179 13.66 12.31 6.80
C VAL A 179 13.04 12.05 5.43
N LEU A 180 13.12 10.81 4.98
CA LEU A 180 12.47 10.34 3.75
C LEU A 180 11.03 9.88 4.05
N SER A 181 10.12 10.16 3.12
CA SER A 181 8.84 9.46 3.06
C SER A 181 9.01 8.00 2.62
N LEU A 182 7.94 7.22 2.77
CA LEU A 182 7.83 5.92 2.11
C LEU A 182 7.97 6.09 0.59
N PRO A 183 8.38 5.04 -0.15
CA PRO A 183 8.49 5.12 -1.59
C PRO A 183 7.16 5.47 -2.25
N ILE A 184 7.26 6.33 -3.25
CA ILE A 184 6.19 6.87 -4.06
C ILE A 184 6.49 6.53 -5.51
N VAL A 185 5.48 6.09 -6.24
CA VAL A 185 5.50 6.00 -7.70
C VAL A 185 4.76 7.20 -8.27
N VAL A 186 5.47 7.99 -9.09
CA VAL A 186 4.87 9.15 -9.76
C VAL A 186 4.27 8.71 -11.09
N ILE A 187 3.03 9.09 -11.36
CA ILE A 187 2.32 8.82 -12.62
C ILE A 187 1.95 10.12 -13.34
N VAL A 188 1.77 10.06 -14.66
CA VAL A 188 1.30 11.20 -15.47
C VAL A 188 -0.15 11.01 -15.93
N HIS A 189 -0.60 9.76 -16.07
CA HIS A 189 -1.93 9.42 -16.54
C HIS A 189 -2.57 8.31 -15.69
N GLY A 190 -3.91 8.29 -15.61
CA GLY A 190 -4.65 7.38 -14.72
C GLY A 190 -4.53 5.89 -15.12
N ASN A 191 -4.26 5.59 -16.39
CA ASN A 191 -4.02 4.21 -16.84
C ASN A 191 -2.76 3.57 -16.25
N GLN A 192 -1.86 4.36 -15.66
CA GLN A 192 -0.65 3.88 -14.97
C GLN A 192 -0.90 3.51 -13.51
N ASP A 193 -2.04 3.95 -12.94
CA ASP A 193 -2.36 3.82 -11.51
C ASP A 193 -2.34 2.37 -11.04
N ASN A 194 -2.92 1.46 -11.84
CA ASN A 194 -2.96 0.04 -11.53
C ASN A 194 -1.56 -0.56 -11.34
N ASN A 195 -0.65 -0.36 -12.31
CA ASN A 195 0.70 -0.90 -12.22
C ASN A 195 1.52 -0.21 -11.11
N ALA A 196 1.32 1.09 -10.89
CA ALA A 196 1.97 1.84 -9.82
C ALA A 196 1.56 1.32 -8.43
N LYS A 197 0.28 1.00 -8.24
CA LYS A 197 -0.23 0.38 -7.00
C LYS A 197 0.42 -0.98 -6.74
N ALA A 198 0.71 -1.76 -7.78
CA ALA A 198 1.40 -3.05 -7.63
C ALA A 198 2.80 -2.85 -7.04
N THR A 199 3.57 -1.90 -7.58
CA THR A 199 4.92 -1.57 -7.12
C THR A 199 4.90 -1.13 -5.66
N VAL A 200 3.96 -0.26 -5.29
CA VAL A 200 3.77 0.23 -3.92
C VAL A 200 3.36 -0.91 -2.98
N LEU A 201 2.44 -1.77 -3.40
CA LEU A 201 1.99 -2.91 -2.59
C LEU A 201 3.15 -3.86 -2.30
N TRP A 202 3.91 -4.21 -3.33
CA TRP A 202 5.06 -5.10 -3.20
C TRP A 202 6.13 -4.52 -2.28
N ASP A 203 6.45 -3.24 -2.44
CA ASP A 203 7.42 -2.56 -1.61
C ASP A 203 6.99 -2.51 -0.13
N ASN A 204 5.75 -2.07 0.14
CA ASN A 204 5.24 -1.97 1.51
C ASN A 204 5.12 -3.33 2.21
N ALA A 205 4.83 -4.40 1.45
CA ALA A 205 4.59 -5.72 2.02
C ALA A 205 5.90 -6.47 2.34
N PHE A 206 6.95 -6.24 1.56
CA PHE A 206 8.15 -7.09 1.55
C PHE A 206 9.45 -6.34 1.77
N SER A 207 9.39 -5.07 2.21
CA SER A 207 10.57 -4.33 2.63
C SER A 207 11.12 -4.82 3.97
N ASP A 208 12.43 -5.08 4.04
CA ASP A 208 13.13 -5.25 5.32
C ASP A 208 13.27 -3.91 6.05
N ILE A 209 13.40 -3.96 7.38
CA ILE A 209 13.44 -2.75 8.24
C ILE A 209 14.69 -1.91 7.96
N ASP A 210 15.87 -2.55 7.90
CA ASP A 210 17.18 -1.88 7.74
C ASP A 210 17.69 -1.98 6.29
N ARG A 211 16.77 -1.92 5.32
CA ARG A 211 17.13 -2.01 3.91
C ARG A 211 17.80 -0.73 3.41
N VAL A 212 18.68 -0.90 2.42
CA VAL A 212 19.05 0.19 1.51
C VAL A 212 17.76 0.76 0.87
N PRO A 213 17.60 2.09 0.76
CA PRO A 213 16.38 2.73 0.30
C PRO A 213 15.77 2.05 -0.93
N PHE A 214 14.54 1.60 -0.72
CA PHE A 214 13.63 1.01 -1.69
C PHE A 214 14.05 -0.35 -2.29
N ALA A 215 15.10 -0.97 -1.76
CA ALA A 215 15.42 -2.36 -2.05
C ALA A 215 14.29 -3.29 -1.58
N VAL A 216 13.87 -4.23 -2.41
CA VAL A 216 12.83 -5.20 -2.06
C VAL A 216 13.13 -6.52 -2.76
N ALA A 217 12.75 -7.63 -2.14
CA ALA A 217 12.97 -8.95 -2.70
C ALA A 217 12.28 -9.14 -4.06
N GLU A 218 12.97 -9.73 -5.03
CA GLU A 218 12.41 -10.05 -6.36
C GLU A 218 11.45 -11.26 -6.30
N ARG A 219 11.57 -12.09 -5.26
CA ARG A 219 10.74 -13.27 -5.02
C ARG A 219 10.34 -13.35 -3.56
N VAL A 220 9.10 -13.73 -3.30
CA VAL A 220 8.57 -13.87 -1.95
C VAL A 220 7.80 -15.18 -1.78
N PRO A 221 7.76 -15.76 -0.58
CA PRO A 221 6.90 -16.89 -0.27
C PRO A 221 5.42 -16.62 -0.61
N TRP A 222 4.74 -17.62 -1.18
CA TRP A 222 3.35 -17.48 -1.63
C TRP A 222 2.36 -17.25 -0.48
N ASP A 223 2.62 -17.82 0.70
CA ASP A 223 1.84 -17.60 1.92
C ASP A 223 1.85 -16.11 2.33
N LYS A 224 3.02 -15.46 2.36
CA LYS A 224 3.15 -14.02 2.63
C LYS A 224 2.43 -13.17 1.59
N MET A 225 2.44 -13.60 0.32
CA MET A 225 1.66 -12.94 -0.73
C MET A 225 0.15 -13.11 -0.49
N CYS A 226 -0.33 -14.28 -0.09
CA CYS A 226 -1.73 -14.49 0.25
C CYS A 226 -2.20 -13.55 1.35
N ASP A 227 -1.41 -13.42 2.43
CA ASP A 227 -1.70 -12.49 3.52
C ASP A 227 -1.77 -11.04 3.02
N THR A 228 -0.82 -10.66 2.17
CA THR A 228 -0.75 -9.32 1.56
C THR A 228 -1.99 -9.03 0.70
N LEU A 229 -2.37 -9.97 -0.18
CA LEU A 229 -3.55 -9.86 -1.03
C LEU A 229 -4.83 -9.77 -0.20
N ASN A 230 -4.93 -10.53 0.88
CA ASN A 230 -6.10 -10.52 1.77
C ASN A 230 -6.21 -9.20 2.55
N LEU A 231 -5.11 -8.72 3.14
CA LEU A 231 -5.07 -7.42 3.81
C LEU A 231 -5.44 -6.30 2.84
N LYS A 232 -4.88 -6.31 1.64
CA LYS A 232 -5.22 -5.33 0.60
C LYS A 232 -6.68 -5.43 0.19
N PHE A 233 -7.22 -6.65 0.03
CA PHE A 233 -8.61 -6.88 -0.34
C PHE A 233 -9.57 -6.33 0.70
N MET A 234 -9.40 -6.68 1.97
CA MET A 234 -10.25 -6.22 3.06
C MET A 234 -10.18 -4.69 3.23
N ALA A 235 -8.99 -4.10 3.12
CA ALA A 235 -8.80 -2.66 3.22
C ALA A 235 -9.46 -1.89 2.05
N GLU A 236 -9.29 -2.36 0.82
CA GLU A 236 -9.79 -1.68 -0.39
C GLU A 236 -11.32 -1.81 -0.53
N VAL A 237 -11.86 -3.00 -0.24
CA VAL A 237 -13.31 -3.28 -0.25
C VAL A 237 -14.00 -2.73 1.01
N GLN A 238 -13.24 -2.45 2.08
CA GLN A 238 -13.72 -2.02 3.39
C GLN A 238 -14.69 -3.04 4.01
N THR A 239 -14.26 -4.30 4.04
CA THR A 239 -15.03 -5.42 4.61
C THR A 239 -14.21 -6.14 5.68
N THR A 240 -14.89 -6.74 6.65
CA THR A 240 -14.28 -7.62 7.66
C THR A 240 -14.22 -9.08 7.20
N LYS A 241 -14.80 -9.39 6.03
CA LYS A 241 -14.83 -10.72 5.45
C LYS A 241 -13.73 -10.86 4.38
N GLY A 242 -12.62 -11.47 4.74
CA GLY A 242 -11.48 -11.70 3.83
C GLY A 242 -11.64 -12.88 2.89
N LEU A 243 -10.55 -13.18 2.19
CA LEU A 243 -10.34 -14.35 1.36
C LEU A 243 -10.31 -15.64 2.19
N LEU A 244 -10.71 -16.75 1.58
CA LEU A 244 -10.76 -18.08 2.19
C LEU A 244 -9.67 -18.99 1.60
N LYS A 245 -9.41 -20.13 2.25
CA LYS A 245 -8.41 -21.11 1.81
C LYS A 245 -8.61 -21.55 0.34
N GLU A 246 -9.86 -21.80 -0.03
CA GLU A 246 -10.25 -22.14 -1.40
C GLU A 246 -9.97 -21.02 -2.41
N HIS A 247 -10.09 -19.75 -1.99
CA HIS A 247 -9.74 -18.62 -2.85
C HIS A 247 -8.23 -18.57 -3.11
N TYR A 248 -7.40 -18.80 -2.08
CA TYR A 248 -5.95 -18.85 -2.25
C TYR A 248 -5.52 -19.98 -3.17
N PHE A 249 -6.18 -21.13 -3.10
CA PHE A 249 -5.91 -22.23 -4.01
C PHE A 249 -6.19 -21.84 -5.47
N PHE A 250 -7.36 -21.24 -5.75
CA PHE A 250 -7.66 -20.72 -7.09
C PHE A 250 -6.63 -19.67 -7.56
N LEU A 251 -6.27 -18.72 -6.70
CA LEU A 251 -5.28 -17.69 -7.02
C LEU A 251 -3.92 -18.29 -7.33
N ALA A 252 -3.50 -19.32 -6.59
CA ALA A 252 -2.26 -20.04 -6.81
C ALA A 252 -2.25 -20.76 -8.16
N GLN A 253 -3.32 -21.49 -8.49
CA GLN A 253 -3.48 -22.13 -9.79
C GLN A 253 -3.42 -21.09 -10.92
N LYS A 254 -4.05 -19.94 -10.72
CA LYS A 254 -4.09 -18.85 -11.71
C LYS A 254 -2.73 -18.24 -11.97
N ILE A 255 -1.97 -17.94 -10.92
CA ILE A 255 -0.70 -17.23 -11.05
C ILE A 255 0.46 -18.14 -11.46
N PHE A 256 0.49 -19.37 -10.95
CA PHE A 256 1.52 -20.35 -11.31
C PHE A 256 1.17 -21.14 -12.57
N ASN A 257 -0.04 -20.96 -13.12
CA ASN A 257 -0.55 -21.69 -14.26
C ASN A 257 -0.43 -23.23 -14.07
N ASP A 258 -0.73 -23.69 -12.86
CA ASP A 258 -0.63 -25.10 -12.48
C ASP A 258 -1.98 -25.58 -11.96
N HIS A 259 -2.78 -26.15 -12.87
CA HIS A 259 -4.10 -26.67 -12.55
C HIS A 259 -4.09 -28.11 -12.01
N SER A 260 -2.93 -28.77 -12.04
CA SER A 260 -2.72 -30.14 -11.56
C SER A 260 -2.30 -30.22 -10.09
N ALA A 261 -1.71 -29.16 -9.56
CA ALA A 261 -1.21 -29.09 -8.19
C ALA A 261 -2.32 -29.15 -7.13
N SER A 262 -2.00 -29.78 -6.01
CA SER A 262 -2.78 -29.78 -4.77
C SER A 262 -2.53 -28.49 -3.96
N PRO A 263 -3.41 -28.14 -3.01
CA PRO A 263 -3.20 -27.00 -2.12
C PRO A 263 -1.86 -27.03 -1.38
N GLU A 264 -1.38 -28.22 -1.01
CA GLU A 264 -0.13 -28.44 -0.30
C GLU A 264 1.10 -28.10 -1.16
N ASP A 265 1.04 -28.38 -2.46
CA ASP A 265 2.13 -28.10 -3.42
C ASP A 265 2.43 -26.61 -3.59
N PHE A 266 1.51 -25.73 -3.20
CA PHE A 266 1.66 -24.28 -3.29
C PHE A 266 2.28 -23.65 -2.03
N GLN A 267 2.27 -24.34 -0.89
CA GLN A 267 2.70 -23.75 0.38
C GLN A 267 4.19 -23.39 0.40
N SER A 268 5.04 -24.15 -0.29
CA SER A 268 6.48 -23.87 -0.39
C SER A 268 6.88 -23.01 -1.59
N ARG A 269 5.91 -22.63 -2.45
CA ARG A 269 6.23 -21.89 -3.68
C ARG A 269 6.57 -20.44 -3.37
N HIS A 270 7.35 -19.89 -4.29
CA HIS A 270 7.70 -18.48 -4.30
C HIS A 270 7.14 -17.85 -5.57
N ILE A 271 6.61 -16.64 -5.42
CA ILE A 271 6.13 -15.79 -6.51
C ILE A 271 7.19 -14.73 -6.80
N SER A 272 7.52 -14.49 -8.07
CA SER A 272 8.37 -13.37 -8.48
C SER A 272 7.56 -12.10 -8.76
N TRP A 273 8.22 -10.94 -8.66
CA TRP A 273 7.66 -9.66 -9.11
C TRP A 273 7.23 -9.73 -10.58
N ALA A 274 8.03 -10.40 -11.41
CA ALA A 274 7.69 -10.62 -12.81
C ALA A 274 6.37 -11.38 -12.98
N GLN A 275 6.16 -12.52 -12.30
CA GLN A 275 4.90 -13.28 -12.32
C GLN A 275 3.72 -12.46 -11.79
N PHE A 276 3.96 -11.62 -10.81
CA PHE A 276 2.93 -10.79 -10.19
C PHE A 276 2.40 -9.69 -11.12
N ASN A 277 3.30 -8.93 -11.77
CA ASN A 277 2.90 -7.73 -12.51
C ASN A 277 3.72 -7.39 -13.80
N LYS A 278 4.51 -8.31 -14.34
CA LYS A 278 5.16 -8.13 -15.66
C LYS A 278 4.70 -9.17 -16.68
N GLU A 279 4.64 -10.42 -16.27
CA GLU A 279 4.26 -11.54 -17.11
C GLU A 279 2.74 -11.52 -17.35
N ILE A 280 2.36 -11.62 -18.62
CA ILE A 280 0.97 -11.70 -19.02
C ILE A 280 0.46 -13.11 -18.73
N LEU A 281 -0.73 -13.22 -18.14
CA LEU A 281 -1.35 -14.52 -17.89
C LEU A 281 -1.58 -15.27 -19.21
N PRO A 282 -1.35 -16.60 -19.28
CA PRO A 282 -1.55 -17.38 -20.49
C PRO A 282 -2.95 -17.20 -21.11
N GLY A 283 -2.99 -16.87 -22.40
CA GLY A 283 -4.24 -16.64 -23.14
C GLY A 283 -4.99 -15.35 -22.76
N ARG A 284 -4.35 -14.43 -22.03
CA ARG A 284 -4.90 -13.12 -21.64
C ARG A 284 -4.06 -11.98 -22.20
N GLY A 285 -4.56 -10.75 -22.04
CA GLY A 285 -3.87 -9.51 -22.38
C GLY A 285 -3.44 -8.70 -21.15
N PHE A 286 -3.40 -9.32 -19.98
CA PHE A 286 -3.16 -8.66 -18.70
C PHE A 286 -2.38 -9.55 -17.71
N THR A 287 -1.76 -8.91 -16.73
CA THR A 287 -1.00 -9.57 -15.65
C THR A 287 -1.92 -10.10 -14.55
N PHE A 288 -1.37 -10.89 -13.63
CA PHE A 288 -2.11 -11.34 -12.45
C PHE A 288 -2.65 -10.18 -11.62
N TRP A 289 -1.79 -9.21 -11.30
CA TRP A 289 -2.17 -8.05 -10.50
C TRP A 289 -3.26 -7.21 -11.18
N GLN A 290 -3.14 -6.95 -12.48
CA GLN A 290 -4.15 -6.19 -13.23
C GLN A 290 -5.54 -6.82 -13.12
N TRP A 291 -5.61 -8.15 -13.22
CA TRP A 291 -6.84 -8.89 -13.03
C TRP A 291 -7.34 -8.80 -11.57
N PHE A 292 -6.47 -9.02 -10.59
CA PHE A 292 -6.85 -9.00 -9.17
C PHE A 292 -7.32 -7.61 -8.71
N ASP A 293 -6.63 -6.54 -9.11
CA ASP A 293 -7.03 -5.16 -8.82
C ASP A 293 -8.34 -4.78 -9.53
N GLY A 294 -8.59 -5.32 -10.73
CA GLY A 294 -9.90 -5.21 -11.38
C GLY A 294 -11.03 -5.84 -10.55
N VAL A 295 -10.77 -7.00 -9.94
CA VAL A 295 -11.71 -7.63 -8.99
C VAL A 295 -11.90 -6.77 -7.73
N LEU A 296 -10.83 -6.20 -7.18
CA LEU A 296 -10.92 -5.27 -6.04
C LEU A 296 -11.83 -4.08 -6.35
N ASP A 297 -11.58 -3.45 -7.49
CA ASP A 297 -12.25 -2.23 -7.92
C ASP A 297 -13.74 -2.49 -8.25
N LEU A 298 -14.06 -3.61 -8.92
CA LEU A 298 -15.43 -4.06 -9.10
C LEU A 298 -16.12 -4.31 -7.76
N THR A 299 -15.45 -5.03 -6.85
CA THR A 299 -16.04 -5.41 -5.57
C THR A 299 -16.31 -4.20 -4.71
N LYS A 300 -15.34 -3.30 -4.59
CA LYS A 300 -15.45 -2.03 -3.86
C LYS A 300 -16.62 -1.19 -4.37
N ARG A 301 -16.77 -1.05 -5.69
CA ARG A 301 -17.78 -0.15 -6.29
C ARG A 301 -19.18 -0.75 -6.29
N CYS A 302 -19.31 -2.05 -6.57
CA CYS A 302 -20.60 -2.63 -6.93
C CYS A 302 -21.01 -3.83 -6.06
N LEU A 303 -20.06 -4.53 -5.43
CA LEU A 303 -20.32 -5.85 -4.84
C LEU A 303 -20.04 -5.97 -3.34
N LYS A 304 -19.66 -4.87 -2.67
CA LYS A 304 -19.24 -4.87 -1.26
C LYS A 304 -20.27 -5.53 -0.34
N SER A 305 -21.55 -5.23 -0.52
CA SER A 305 -22.63 -5.77 0.30
C SER A 305 -22.77 -7.28 0.08
N TYR A 306 -22.93 -7.72 -1.17
CA TYR A 306 -23.01 -9.12 -1.57
C TYR A 306 -21.81 -9.96 -1.09
N TRP A 307 -20.59 -9.41 -1.16
CA TRP A 307 -19.39 -10.07 -0.66
C TRP A 307 -19.41 -10.22 0.87
N SER A 308 -19.81 -9.17 1.58
CA SER A 308 -19.89 -9.17 3.05
C SER A 308 -20.95 -10.14 3.57
N ASP A 309 -22.02 -10.35 2.80
CA ASP A 309 -23.09 -11.31 3.06
C ASP A 309 -22.73 -12.75 2.63
N ARG A 310 -21.49 -12.97 2.11
CA ARG A 310 -21.01 -14.27 1.60
C ARG A 310 -21.86 -14.87 0.48
N LEU A 311 -22.49 -14.04 -0.34
CA LEU A 311 -23.30 -14.46 -1.49
C LEU A 311 -22.45 -14.75 -2.75
N ILE A 312 -21.21 -14.26 -2.76
CA ILE A 312 -20.28 -14.39 -3.89
C ILE A 312 -19.22 -15.43 -3.54
N MET A 313 -19.16 -16.51 -4.32
CA MET A 313 -18.05 -17.48 -4.25
C MET A 313 -16.78 -16.87 -4.85
N GLY A 314 -16.90 -16.13 -5.95
CA GLY A 314 -15.86 -15.23 -6.44
C GLY A 314 -14.68 -15.95 -7.10
N PHE A 315 -13.77 -16.49 -6.29
CA PHE A 315 -12.50 -17.07 -6.73
C PHE A 315 -12.63 -18.56 -7.00
N ILE A 316 -13.16 -18.91 -8.17
CA ILE A 316 -13.38 -20.30 -8.57
C ILE A 316 -13.26 -20.48 -10.10
N SER A 317 -12.57 -21.55 -10.52
CA SER A 317 -12.35 -21.84 -11.94
C SER A 317 -13.61 -22.40 -12.60
N LYS A 318 -13.78 -22.11 -13.90
CA LYS A 318 -14.91 -22.65 -14.69
C LYS A 318 -15.01 -24.17 -14.58
N GLN A 319 -13.88 -24.89 -14.58
CA GLN A 319 -13.85 -26.34 -14.45
C GLN A 319 -14.40 -26.82 -13.10
N TYR A 320 -14.02 -26.17 -12.00
CA TYR A 320 -14.50 -26.55 -10.67
C TYR A 320 -15.98 -26.22 -10.49
N VAL A 321 -16.43 -25.08 -11.02
CA VAL A 321 -17.85 -24.72 -11.08
C VAL A 321 -18.67 -25.77 -11.81
N CYS A 322 -18.22 -26.25 -12.98
CA CYS A 322 -18.91 -27.31 -13.70
C CYS A 322 -19.05 -28.57 -12.83
N LYS A 323 -17.98 -28.99 -12.14
CA LYS A 323 -18.02 -30.16 -11.24
C LYS A 323 -18.99 -29.96 -10.08
N LEU A 324 -19.00 -28.77 -9.45
CA LEU A 324 -19.87 -28.48 -8.32
C LEU A 324 -21.35 -28.45 -8.72
N LEU A 325 -21.68 -27.78 -9.84
CA LEU A 325 -23.05 -27.55 -10.26
C LEU A 325 -23.69 -28.73 -10.99
N SER A 326 -22.91 -29.57 -11.71
CA SER A 326 -23.47 -30.71 -12.46
C SER A 326 -24.27 -31.70 -11.60
N MET A 327 -23.97 -31.79 -10.30
CA MET A 327 -24.68 -32.67 -9.37
C MET A 327 -25.87 -31.99 -8.68
N GLN A 328 -26.07 -30.68 -8.90
CA GLN A 328 -27.10 -29.91 -8.21
C GLN A 328 -28.46 -29.97 -8.93
N PRO A 329 -29.56 -29.58 -8.25
CA PRO A 329 -30.86 -29.42 -8.86
C PRO A 329 -30.89 -28.33 -9.94
N ASP A 330 -31.82 -28.45 -10.88
CA ASP A 330 -32.08 -27.47 -11.94
C ASP A 330 -32.29 -26.04 -11.37
N GLY A 331 -31.64 -25.06 -12.00
CA GLY A 331 -31.68 -23.66 -11.57
C GLY A 331 -30.77 -23.32 -10.38
N THR A 332 -29.93 -24.25 -9.92
CA THR A 332 -28.88 -23.94 -8.94
C THR A 332 -27.78 -23.11 -9.58
N PHE A 333 -27.36 -22.02 -8.94
CA PHE A 333 -26.38 -21.09 -9.49
C PHE A 333 -25.36 -20.60 -8.46
N LEU A 334 -24.25 -20.05 -8.95
CA LEU A 334 -23.26 -19.35 -8.13
C LEU A 334 -22.68 -18.16 -8.88
N LEU A 335 -22.07 -17.24 -8.12
CA LEU A 335 -21.43 -16.03 -8.61
C LEU A 335 -19.91 -16.18 -8.55
N ARG A 336 -19.22 -15.91 -9.65
CA ARG A 336 -17.76 -15.97 -9.74
C ARG A 336 -17.17 -14.80 -10.52
N PHE A 337 -15.94 -14.43 -10.23
CA PHE A 337 -15.22 -13.44 -11.02
C PHE A 337 -14.84 -14.03 -12.39
N SER A 338 -14.88 -13.19 -13.40
CA SER A 338 -14.48 -13.56 -14.76
C SER A 338 -12.98 -13.80 -14.83
N ASP A 339 -12.59 -14.90 -15.48
CA ASP A 339 -11.18 -15.19 -15.74
C ASP A 339 -10.64 -14.47 -16.98
N SER A 340 -11.54 -14.05 -17.87
CA SER A 340 -11.24 -13.51 -19.20
C SER A 340 -11.35 -11.99 -19.29
N GLU A 341 -12.10 -11.38 -18.37
CA GLU A 341 -12.36 -9.95 -18.37
C GLU A 341 -11.95 -9.36 -17.02
N ILE A 342 -11.18 -8.26 -17.07
CA ILE A 342 -10.79 -7.51 -15.87
C ILE A 342 -12.04 -6.88 -15.27
N GLY A 343 -12.26 -7.07 -13.96
CA GLY A 343 -13.36 -6.43 -13.26
C GLY A 343 -14.75 -6.86 -13.76
N GLY A 344 -14.89 -8.13 -14.16
CA GLY A 344 -16.17 -8.75 -14.49
C GLY A 344 -16.62 -9.80 -13.46
N ILE A 345 -17.92 -9.89 -13.21
CA ILE A 345 -18.56 -10.97 -12.44
C ILE A 345 -19.55 -11.72 -13.33
N THR A 346 -19.57 -13.05 -13.28
CA THR A 346 -20.44 -13.90 -14.09
C THR A 346 -21.27 -14.83 -13.20
N ILE A 347 -22.44 -15.22 -13.72
CA ILE A 347 -23.35 -16.18 -13.11
C ILE A 347 -23.18 -17.51 -13.84
N ALA A 348 -22.85 -18.55 -13.10
CA ALA A 348 -22.87 -19.92 -13.60
C ALA A 348 -24.04 -20.67 -12.98
N TYR A 349 -24.80 -21.39 -13.79
CA TYR A 349 -26.00 -22.11 -13.36
C TYR A 349 -26.18 -23.43 -14.10
N VAL A 350 -26.85 -24.38 -13.46
CA VAL A 350 -27.15 -25.69 -14.07
C VAL A 350 -28.55 -25.70 -14.66
N ILE A 351 -28.65 -26.22 -15.88
CA ILE A 351 -29.91 -26.52 -16.57
C ILE A 351 -30.00 -28.05 -16.72
N ARG A 352 -31.16 -28.62 -16.39
CA ARG A 352 -31.44 -30.02 -16.67
C ARG A 352 -32.37 -30.18 -17.87
N GLY A 353 -31.91 -30.93 -18.87
CA GLY A 353 -32.70 -31.32 -20.02
C GLY A 353 -33.80 -32.31 -19.62
N LYS A 354 -34.85 -32.39 -20.44
CA LYS A 354 -35.95 -33.37 -20.26
C LYS A 354 -35.48 -34.83 -20.37
N ASP A 355 -34.33 -35.04 -21.01
CA ASP A 355 -33.63 -36.32 -21.16
C ASP A 355 -32.76 -36.68 -19.95
N GLY A 356 -32.73 -35.84 -18.91
CA GLY A 356 -31.89 -36.02 -17.73
C GLY A 356 -30.44 -35.56 -17.90
N SER A 357 -30.09 -34.99 -19.07
CA SER A 357 -28.78 -34.36 -19.26
C SER A 357 -28.62 -33.13 -18.37
N SER A 358 -27.40 -32.87 -17.89
CA SER A 358 -27.08 -31.72 -17.06
C SER A 358 -26.02 -30.87 -17.75
N GLN A 359 -26.33 -29.59 -17.96
CA GLN A 359 -25.43 -28.64 -18.60
C GLN A 359 -25.23 -27.41 -17.72
N VAL A 360 -23.97 -27.00 -17.55
CA VAL A 360 -23.62 -25.79 -16.80
C VAL A 360 -23.37 -24.65 -17.76
N GLU A 361 -24.26 -23.66 -17.72
CA GLU A 361 -24.20 -22.45 -18.53
C GLU A 361 -23.54 -21.30 -17.76
N ASN A 362 -22.91 -20.39 -18.49
CA ASN A 362 -22.30 -19.19 -17.92
C ASN A 362 -22.84 -17.96 -18.65
N ILE A 363 -23.44 -17.04 -17.89
CA ILE A 363 -23.91 -15.76 -18.43
C ILE A 363 -22.70 -14.87 -18.75
N GLN A 364 -22.80 -14.04 -19.78
CA GLN A 364 -21.77 -13.05 -20.09
C GLN A 364 -21.41 -12.23 -18.82
N PRO A 365 -20.12 -11.99 -18.53
CA PRO A 365 -19.72 -11.23 -17.36
C PRO A 365 -20.32 -9.81 -17.35
N PHE A 366 -20.68 -9.34 -16.15
CA PHE A 366 -21.12 -7.99 -15.89
C PHE A 366 -19.95 -7.16 -15.40
N SER A 367 -19.70 -6.03 -16.07
CA SER A 367 -18.74 -5.02 -15.66
C SER A 367 -19.35 -4.04 -14.64
N ALA A 368 -18.51 -3.19 -14.05
CA ALA A 368 -18.99 -2.10 -13.20
C ALA A 368 -19.98 -1.17 -13.92
N LYS A 369 -19.82 -0.98 -15.25
CA LYS A 369 -20.75 -0.19 -16.06
C LYS A 369 -22.12 -0.87 -16.14
N ASP A 370 -22.15 -2.17 -16.37
CA ASP A 370 -23.42 -2.93 -16.46
C ASP A 370 -24.17 -2.93 -15.12
N LEU A 371 -23.42 -3.07 -14.02
CA LEU A 371 -23.97 -3.05 -12.67
C LEU A 371 -24.42 -1.66 -12.21
N SER A 372 -23.88 -0.59 -12.80
CA SER A 372 -24.36 0.78 -12.57
C SER A 372 -25.70 1.07 -13.24
N ILE A 373 -25.98 0.40 -14.37
CA ILE A 373 -27.26 0.52 -15.09
C ILE A 373 -28.35 -0.27 -14.37
N ARG A 374 -28.03 -1.49 -13.92
CA ARG A 374 -28.94 -2.34 -13.16
C ARG A 374 -28.13 -3.20 -12.20
N SER A 375 -28.53 -3.18 -10.92
CA SER A 375 -27.82 -3.85 -9.84
C SER A 375 -27.69 -5.36 -10.06
N LEU A 376 -26.73 -6.00 -9.39
CA LEU A 376 -26.58 -7.45 -9.47
C LEU A 376 -27.80 -8.18 -8.91
N GLY A 377 -28.39 -7.70 -7.82
CA GLY A 377 -29.61 -8.24 -7.21
C GLY A 377 -30.79 -8.22 -8.18
N ASP A 378 -31.06 -7.08 -8.82
CA ASP A 378 -32.17 -6.97 -9.78
C ASP A 378 -31.93 -7.84 -11.03
N ARG A 379 -30.70 -7.91 -11.53
CA ARG A 379 -30.36 -8.82 -12.65
C ARG A 379 -30.60 -10.28 -12.29
N ILE A 380 -30.29 -10.67 -11.05
CA ILE A 380 -30.57 -12.02 -10.54
C ILE A 380 -32.08 -12.24 -10.40
N ARG A 381 -32.83 -11.23 -9.93
CA ARG A 381 -34.29 -11.25 -9.82
C ARG A 381 -34.95 -11.58 -11.16
N ASP A 382 -34.55 -10.88 -12.22
CA ASP A 382 -35.13 -10.99 -13.57
C ASP A 382 -34.91 -12.35 -14.24
N LEU A 383 -33.89 -13.10 -13.83
CA LEU A 383 -33.55 -14.39 -14.43
C LEU A 383 -34.37 -15.50 -13.73
N GLU A 384 -35.51 -15.85 -14.33
CA GLU A 384 -36.45 -16.87 -13.83
C GLU A 384 -35.84 -18.27 -13.74
N GLN A 385 -34.85 -18.57 -14.59
CA GLN A 385 -34.14 -19.84 -14.55
C GLN A 385 -33.27 -20.02 -13.31
N LEU A 386 -32.92 -18.93 -12.61
CA LEU A 386 -32.16 -18.98 -11.37
C LEU A 386 -33.11 -19.19 -10.19
N ARG A 387 -32.90 -20.28 -9.44
CA ARG A 387 -33.80 -20.70 -8.34
C ARG A 387 -33.10 -20.72 -6.99
N ASN A 388 -31.96 -21.39 -6.90
CA ASN A 388 -31.23 -21.55 -5.64
C ASN A 388 -29.78 -21.10 -5.81
N LEU A 389 -29.33 -20.19 -4.95
CA LEU A 389 -27.93 -19.93 -4.76
C LEU A 389 -27.27 -21.17 -4.12
N TYR A 390 -26.16 -21.61 -4.68
CA TYR A 390 -25.39 -22.74 -4.15
C TYR A 390 -25.01 -22.51 -2.67
N PRO A 391 -25.13 -23.53 -1.80
CA PRO A 391 -25.50 -24.91 -2.13
C PRO A 391 -27.01 -25.15 -2.26
N ASN A 392 -27.85 -24.47 -1.47
CA ASN A 392 -29.30 -24.70 -1.47
C ASN A 392 -30.07 -23.56 -0.79
N ILE A 393 -29.79 -22.30 -1.17
CA ILE A 393 -30.44 -21.12 -0.60
C ILE A 393 -31.38 -20.54 -1.66
N PRO A 394 -32.70 -20.46 -1.42
CA PRO A 394 -33.63 -19.84 -2.35
C PRO A 394 -33.19 -18.43 -2.75
N LYS A 395 -33.30 -18.11 -4.05
CA LYS A 395 -32.83 -16.85 -4.64
C LYS A 395 -33.34 -15.62 -3.88
N ASP A 396 -34.63 -15.55 -3.61
CA ASP A 396 -35.24 -14.40 -2.93
C ASP A 396 -34.88 -14.33 -1.45
N GLN A 397 -34.56 -15.46 -0.82
CA GLN A 397 -34.01 -15.47 0.54
C GLN A 397 -32.58 -14.90 0.56
N ALA A 398 -31.77 -15.22 -0.45
CA ALA A 398 -30.39 -14.76 -0.54
C ALA A 398 -30.29 -13.28 -0.96
N PHE A 399 -31.09 -12.85 -1.94
CA PHE A 399 -30.95 -11.56 -2.61
C PHE A 399 -32.08 -10.57 -2.31
N GLY A 400 -33.10 -10.95 -1.53
CA GLY A 400 -34.27 -10.10 -1.25
C GLY A 400 -33.91 -8.73 -0.68
N SER A 401 -32.90 -8.64 0.19
CA SER A 401 -32.39 -7.38 0.75
C SER A 401 -31.61 -6.52 -0.25
N HIS A 402 -31.24 -7.09 -1.41
CA HIS A 402 -30.48 -6.44 -2.48
C HIS A 402 -31.35 -6.11 -3.70
N TYR A 403 -32.65 -6.38 -3.64
CA TYR A 403 -33.60 -5.95 -4.66
C TYR A 403 -33.95 -4.49 -4.45
N ASN A 404 -33.99 -3.72 -5.54
CA ASN A 404 -34.54 -2.39 -5.47
C ASN A 404 -36.06 -2.49 -5.24
N SER A 405 -36.54 -1.73 -4.26
CA SER A 405 -37.97 -1.45 -4.11
C SER A 405 -38.43 -0.73 -5.37
N GLU A 406 -39.42 -1.29 -6.05
CA GLU A 406 -40.11 -0.60 -7.14
C GLU A 406 -40.94 0.58 -6.62
#